data_AF-A0A6J7AU08-F1
#
_entry.id   AF-A0A6J7AU08-F1
#
_cell.length_a   1.000
_cell.length_b   1.000
_cell.length_c   1.000
_cell.angle_alpha   90.00
_cell.angle_beta   90.00
_cell.angle_gamma   90.00
#
_symmetry.space_group_name_H-M   'P 1'
#
loop_
_entity.id
_entity.type
_entity.pdbx_description
1 polymer ?
#
loop_
_entity_poly.entity_id
_entity_poly.type
_entity_poly.pdbx_seq_one_letter_code
_entity_poly.pdbx_strand_id
1 'polypeptide(L)'
;MKAIIVRPSSTTSNSRRSGPAAGTYTNETVDIVGEAVPNFGPVALSWDTVVYESRHPHHGNNVVIHEFAHKIDMNDGYADGVPPLRGAFLDGWREVLNDEFERTEARESDAVLRPYAFSSPAEFFAVSSEVFFCRPAELNEAKPVLYAALRELYAQDPARWRPASVG
;
A
#
# COMPACT_ATOMS: atom_id res chain seq x y z
N MET A 1 0.82 9.86 14.54
CA MET A 1 -0.57 10.08 14.09
C MET A 1 -1.40 10.66 15.25
N LYS A 2 -2.23 11.68 15.01
CA LYS A 2 -3.05 12.32 16.08
C LYS A 2 -4.58 12.21 15.86
N ALA A 3 -5.05 11.83 14.67
CA ALA A 3 -6.48 11.69 14.36
C ALA A 3 -6.74 10.78 13.14
N ILE A 4 -7.94 10.19 13.07
CA ILE A 4 -8.53 9.58 11.86
C ILE A 4 -9.75 10.43 11.49
N ILE A 5 -9.85 10.84 10.23
CA ILE A 5 -11.00 11.57 9.69
C ILE A 5 -11.77 10.61 8.79
N VAL A 6 -13.03 10.33 9.13
CA VAL A 6 -13.91 9.47 8.33
C VAL A 6 -15.00 10.34 7.71
N ARG A 7 -15.10 10.32 6.38
CA ARG A 7 -16.16 11.00 5.62
C ARG A 7 -17.20 10.01 5.12
N PRO A 8 -18.46 10.42 4.88
CA PRO A 8 -19.51 9.51 4.43
C PRO A 8 -19.27 8.92 3.03
N SER A 9 -18.68 9.70 2.13
CA SER A 9 -18.45 9.36 0.72
C SER A 9 -17.14 9.98 0.21
N SER A 10 -16.63 9.47 -0.92
CA SER A 10 -15.38 9.94 -1.51
C SER A 10 -15.48 11.44 -1.81
N THR A 11 -14.37 12.15 -1.62
CA THR A 11 -14.31 13.58 -1.91
C THR A 11 -13.20 13.80 -2.93
N THR A 12 -13.50 14.49 -4.01
CA THR A 12 -12.48 14.99 -4.93
C THR A 12 -11.62 16.01 -4.20
N SER A 13 -10.30 15.84 -4.19
CA SER A 13 -9.38 16.89 -3.73
C SER A 13 -8.44 17.25 -4.86
N ASN A 14 -8.09 18.53 -4.93
CA ASN A 14 -7.07 19.02 -5.84
C ASN A 14 -5.69 18.72 -5.23
N SER A 15 -5.15 17.52 -5.45
CA SER A 15 -3.75 17.23 -5.16
C SER A 15 -2.87 17.88 -6.25
N ARG A 16 -1.96 18.78 -5.86
CA ARG A 16 -0.97 19.35 -6.78
C ARG A 16 0.17 18.35 -6.96
N ARG A 17 0.26 17.70 -8.13
CA ARG A 17 1.45 16.92 -8.52
C ARG A 17 2.46 17.85 -9.19
N SER A 18 3.75 17.67 -8.91
CA SER A 18 4.79 18.30 -9.73
C SER A 18 4.71 17.76 -11.15
N GLY A 19 4.56 18.65 -12.11
CA GLY A 19 4.53 18.33 -13.53
C GLY A 19 5.92 17.98 -14.07
N PRO A 20 6.01 17.54 -15.34
CA PRO A 20 7.22 16.99 -15.95
C PRO A 20 8.39 17.99 -16.10
N ALA A 21 8.14 19.27 -15.83
CA ALA A 21 9.18 20.29 -15.75
C ALA A 21 9.25 20.87 -14.33
N ALA A 22 10.47 21.09 -13.82
CA ALA A 22 10.69 21.73 -12.53
C ALA A 22 9.92 23.06 -12.44
N GLY A 23 9.01 23.17 -11.47
CA GLY A 23 8.15 24.34 -11.26
C GLY A 23 6.78 24.29 -11.95
N THR A 24 6.45 23.23 -12.69
CA THR A 24 5.09 23.01 -13.20
C THR A 24 4.27 22.17 -12.21
N TYR A 25 2.95 22.41 -12.16
CA TYR A 25 2.02 21.59 -11.38
C TYR A 25 0.82 21.25 -12.26
N THR A 26 0.37 20.00 -12.24
CA THR A 26 -0.88 19.58 -12.87
C THR A 26 -2.00 19.55 -11.84
N ASN A 27 -3.15 20.13 -12.19
CA ASN A 27 -4.39 20.00 -11.42
C ASN A 27 -5.17 18.83 -12.02
N GLU A 28 -4.84 17.62 -11.61
CA GLU A 28 -5.71 16.46 -11.88
C GLU A 28 -6.67 16.28 -10.72
N THR A 29 -7.95 16.18 -11.03
CA THR A 29 -8.99 15.79 -10.07
C THR A 29 -8.78 14.32 -9.75
N VAL A 30 -8.23 14.03 -8.57
CA VAL A 30 -8.11 12.67 -8.06
C VAL A 30 -9.24 12.46 -7.06
N ASP A 31 -9.99 11.38 -7.22
CA ASP A 31 -10.91 10.92 -6.17
C ASP A 31 -10.06 10.57 -4.94
N ILE A 32 -10.14 11.36 -3.88
CA ILE A 32 -9.50 10.98 -2.61
C ILE A 32 -10.39 9.91 -1.98
N VAL A 33 -9.99 8.68 -2.26
CA VAL A 33 -10.46 7.47 -1.61
C VAL A 33 -9.82 7.37 -0.21
N GLY A 34 -8.54 7.79 -0.09
CA GLY A 34 -7.80 7.98 1.15
C GLY A 34 -6.64 8.98 1.01
N GLU A 35 -6.21 9.59 2.12
CA GLU A 35 -5.02 10.45 2.16
C GLU A 35 -4.26 10.30 3.49
N ALA A 36 -2.99 9.94 3.39
CA ALA A 36 -2.00 9.96 4.47
C ALA A 36 -1.09 11.19 4.31
N VAL A 37 -1.39 12.24 5.07
CA VAL A 37 -0.53 13.44 5.09
C VAL A 37 0.81 13.11 5.81
N PRO A 38 1.98 13.53 5.29
CA PRO A 38 3.27 13.32 5.97
C PRO A 38 3.28 13.76 7.44
N ASN A 39 4.19 13.19 8.24
CA ASN A 39 4.32 13.44 9.69
C ASN A 39 3.08 13.01 10.52
N PHE A 40 2.74 13.78 11.55
CA PHE A 40 1.63 13.51 12.48
C PHE A 40 0.24 13.82 11.91
N GLY A 41 0.11 14.12 10.62
CA GLY A 41 -1.15 14.43 9.95
C GLY A 41 -2.17 13.28 10.06
N PRO A 42 -3.47 13.58 9.93
CA PRO A 42 -4.52 12.57 10.02
C PRO A 42 -4.43 11.55 8.88
N VAL A 43 -5.10 10.42 9.06
CA VAL A 43 -5.52 9.54 7.95
C VAL A 43 -6.95 9.93 7.60
N ALA A 44 -7.20 10.28 6.34
CA ALA A 44 -8.55 10.53 5.84
C ALA A 44 -9.07 9.31 5.09
N LEU A 45 -10.31 8.89 5.36
CA LEU A 45 -10.93 7.71 4.75
C LEU A 45 -12.37 8.02 4.32
N SER A 46 -12.78 7.40 3.22
CA SER A 46 -14.19 7.34 2.82
C SER A 46 -14.90 6.12 3.41
N TRP A 47 -16.00 6.32 4.14
CA TRP A 47 -16.70 5.24 4.84
C TRP A 47 -17.34 4.22 3.91
N ASP A 48 -17.95 4.66 2.81
CA ASP A 48 -18.51 3.77 1.80
C ASP A 48 -17.45 2.85 1.19
N THR A 49 -16.27 3.38 0.85
CA THR A 49 -15.11 2.61 0.40
C THR A 49 -14.65 1.64 1.47
N VAL A 50 -14.43 2.10 2.71
CA VAL A 50 -14.00 1.24 3.82
C VAL A 50 -14.94 0.06 4.00
N VAL A 51 -16.26 0.30 4.00
CA VAL A 51 -17.27 -0.75 4.13
C VAL A 51 -17.25 -1.70 2.93
N TYR A 52 -17.20 -1.15 1.72
CA TYR A 52 -17.20 -1.95 0.51
C TYR A 52 -15.96 -2.86 0.45
N GLU A 53 -14.76 -2.31 0.58
CA GLU A 53 -13.52 -3.06 0.43
C GLU A 53 -13.31 -4.07 1.56
N SER A 54 -13.66 -3.71 2.80
CA SER A 54 -13.59 -4.65 3.94
C SER A 54 -14.52 -5.86 3.78
N ARG A 55 -15.61 -5.73 3.02
CA ARG A 55 -16.52 -6.84 2.71
C ARG A 55 -16.12 -7.65 1.47
N HIS A 56 -15.21 -7.12 0.66
CA HIS A 56 -14.77 -7.77 -0.59
C HIS A 56 -13.24 -7.91 -0.66
N PRO A 57 -12.59 -8.56 0.33
CA PRO A 57 -11.13 -8.69 0.36
C PRO A 57 -10.57 -9.44 -0.85
N HIS A 58 -11.35 -10.29 -1.52
CA HIS A 58 -10.94 -10.99 -2.73
C HIS A 58 -10.60 -10.08 -3.92
N HIS A 59 -10.99 -8.79 -3.89
CA HIS A 59 -10.54 -7.81 -4.87
C HIS A 59 -9.08 -7.34 -4.63
N GLY A 60 -8.52 -7.60 -3.45
CA GLY A 60 -7.15 -7.25 -3.10
C GLY A 60 -6.93 -5.77 -2.79
N ASN A 61 -7.99 -4.96 -2.71
CA ASN A 61 -7.94 -3.57 -2.28
C ASN A 61 -8.45 -3.39 -0.85
N ASN A 62 -7.81 -2.50 -0.10
CA ASN A 62 -8.25 -2.06 1.22
C ASN A 62 -7.62 -0.72 1.59
N VAL A 63 -8.39 0.36 1.47
CA VAL A 63 -7.96 1.74 1.71
C VAL A 63 -7.46 1.95 3.14
N VAL A 64 -8.00 1.23 4.13
CA VAL A 64 -7.50 1.34 5.51
C VAL A 64 -6.07 0.81 5.59
N ILE A 65 -5.83 -0.37 5.03
CA ILE A 65 -4.50 -0.97 5.01
C ILE A 65 -3.53 -0.11 4.20
N HIS A 66 -3.98 0.39 3.05
CA HIS A 66 -3.20 1.25 2.17
C HIS A 66 -2.69 2.50 2.88
N GLU A 67 -3.59 3.29 3.49
CA GLU A 67 -3.19 4.53 4.17
C GLU A 67 -2.35 4.27 5.42
N PHE A 68 -2.58 3.16 6.12
CA PHE A 68 -1.75 2.79 7.26
C PHE A 68 -0.36 2.30 6.83
N ALA A 69 -0.23 1.64 5.68
CA ALA A 69 1.07 1.30 5.10
C ALA A 69 1.87 2.58 4.80
N HIS A 70 1.26 3.59 4.18
CA HIS A 70 1.90 4.91 4.00
C HIS A 70 2.35 5.54 5.33
N LYS A 71 1.58 5.38 6.41
CA LYS A 71 2.00 5.87 7.75
C LYS A 71 3.16 5.09 8.34
N ILE A 72 3.25 3.79 8.07
CA ILE A 72 4.38 2.96 8.50
C ILE A 72 5.63 3.38 7.74
N ASP A 73 5.52 3.57 6.42
CA ASP A 73 6.57 4.07 5.54
C ASP A 73 7.12 5.42 6.05
N MET A 74 6.22 6.39 6.25
CA MET A 74 6.55 7.75 6.71
C MET A 74 7.00 7.87 8.16
N ASN A 75 7.22 6.77 8.90
CA ASN A 75 7.57 6.84 10.31
C ASN A 75 9.02 7.32 10.56
N ASP A 76 9.89 7.28 9.54
CA ASP A 76 11.20 7.97 9.57
C ASP A 76 11.18 9.34 8.87
N GLY A 77 10.02 9.75 8.34
CA GLY A 77 9.80 11.03 7.67
C GLY A 77 9.77 10.96 6.14
N TYR A 78 10.04 9.80 5.53
CA TYR A 78 10.10 9.62 4.07
C TYR A 78 8.96 8.73 3.55
N ALA A 79 8.49 9.00 2.33
CA ALA A 79 7.50 8.16 1.65
C ALA A 79 8.19 7.52 0.44
N ASP A 80 9.07 6.55 0.71
CA ASP A 80 9.97 5.94 -0.27
C ASP A 80 9.75 4.42 -0.41
N GLY A 81 8.69 3.88 0.19
CA GLY A 81 8.40 2.45 0.17
C GLY A 81 9.36 1.62 1.03
N VAL A 82 10.15 2.26 1.89
CA VAL A 82 11.07 1.62 2.82
C VAL A 82 10.65 1.98 4.25
N PRO A 83 9.83 1.14 4.90
CA PRO A 83 9.52 1.26 6.32
C PRO A 83 10.80 1.40 7.17
N PRO A 84 10.73 1.92 8.41
CA PRO A 84 11.88 2.19 9.28
C PRO A 84 12.56 0.91 9.83
N LEU A 85 13.07 0.10 8.92
CA LEU A 85 13.77 -1.16 9.12
C LEU A 85 15.24 -0.91 9.44
N ARG A 86 15.90 -1.90 10.05
CA ARG A 86 17.32 -1.79 10.43
C ARG A 86 18.06 -3.11 10.20
N GLY A 87 19.37 -2.99 9.98
CA GLY A 87 20.27 -4.13 9.81
C GLY A 87 19.89 -4.99 8.60
N ALA A 88 20.09 -6.31 8.72
CA ALA A 88 19.86 -7.26 7.63
C ALA A 88 18.43 -7.22 7.06
N PHE A 89 17.44 -6.82 7.86
CA PHE A 89 16.06 -6.74 7.37
C PHE A 89 15.82 -5.56 6.42
N LEU A 90 16.49 -4.43 6.67
CA LEU A 90 16.48 -3.30 5.73
C LEU A 90 17.14 -3.68 4.41
N ASP A 91 18.27 -4.39 4.48
CA ASP A 91 19.02 -4.81 3.29
C ASP A 91 18.18 -5.78 2.45
N GLY A 92 17.57 -6.80 3.07
CA GLY A 92 16.68 -7.74 2.40
C GLY A 92 15.44 -7.07 1.80
N TRP A 93 14.84 -6.09 2.48
CA TRP A 93 13.72 -5.32 1.92
C TRP A 93 14.12 -4.51 0.68
N ARG A 94 15.30 -3.87 0.70
CA ARG A 94 15.81 -3.11 -0.45
C ARG A 94 16.09 -4.02 -1.65
N GLU A 95 16.61 -5.22 -1.42
CA GLU A 95 16.78 -6.21 -2.48
C GLU A 95 15.43 -6.60 -3.11
N VAL A 96 14.41 -6.83 -2.29
CA VAL A 96 13.03 -7.09 -2.77
C VAL A 96 12.51 -5.93 -3.59
N LEU A 97 12.64 -4.69 -3.08
CA LEU A 97 12.15 -3.51 -3.77
C LEU A 97 12.87 -3.31 -5.12
N ASN A 98 14.19 -3.51 -5.18
CA ASN A 98 14.94 -3.38 -6.42
C ASN A 98 14.55 -4.46 -7.45
N ASP A 99 14.40 -5.72 -7.04
CA ASP A 99 13.98 -6.81 -7.95
C ASP A 99 12.52 -6.64 -8.41
N GLU A 100 11.65 -6.22 -7.51
CA GLU A 100 10.21 -6.16 -7.76
C GLU A 100 9.72 -4.84 -8.35
N PHE A 101 10.41 -3.72 -8.14
CA PHE A 101 9.96 -2.41 -8.60
C PHE A 101 10.92 -1.75 -9.60
N GLU A 102 12.24 -1.79 -9.37
CA GLU A 102 13.21 -1.07 -10.21
C GLU A 102 13.58 -1.78 -11.52
N ARG A 103 13.09 -3.01 -11.74
CA ARG A 103 13.36 -3.77 -12.97
C ARG A 103 12.71 -3.14 -14.21
N THR A 104 13.28 -3.44 -15.38
CA THR A 104 12.83 -2.86 -16.65
C THR A 104 11.76 -3.67 -17.40
N GLU A 105 11.52 -4.92 -17.01
CA GLU A 105 10.60 -5.83 -17.71
C GLU A 105 9.48 -6.32 -16.78
N ALA A 106 8.24 -6.32 -17.26
CA ALA A 106 7.12 -6.89 -16.52
C ALA A 106 7.20 -8.43 -16.48
N ARG A 107 6.75 -9.02 -15.37
CA ARG A 107 6.63 -10.46 -15.13
C ARG A 107 5.15 -10.83 -15.08
N GLU A 108 4.81 -12.05 -15.47
CA GLU A 108 3.43 -12.54 -15.34
C GLU A 108 2.93 -12.49 -13.88
N SER A 109 3.83 -12.74 -12.92
CA SER A 109 3.52 -12.66 -11.49
C SER A 109 3.14 -11.25 -11.01
N ASP A 110 3.38 -10.21 -11.79
CA ASP A 110 2.97 -8.84 -11.46
C ASP A 110 1.46 -8.68 -11.42
N ALA A 111 0.71 -9.52 -12.14
CA ALA A 111 -0.76 -9.45 -12.19
C ALA A 111 -1.43 -9.62 -10.82
N VAL A 112 -0.73 -10.16 -9.82
CA VAL A 112 -1.22 -10.23 -8.44
C VAL A 112 -1.33 -8.84 -7.81
N LEU A 113 -0.49 -7.90 -8.25
CA LEU A 113 -0.51 -6.50 -7.86
C LEU A 113 -1.18 -5.67 -8.95
N ARG A 114 -1.95 -4.66 -8.55
CA ARG A 114 -2.56 -3.75 -9.52
C ARG A 114 -1.47 -2.89 -10.17
N PRO A 115 -1.63 -2.44 -11.44
CA PRO A 115 -0.65 -1.56 -12.10
C PRO A 115 -0.27 -0.31 -11.30
N TYR A 116 -1.21 0.18 -10.48
CA TYR A 116 -0.99 1.31 -9.58
C TYR A 116 0.17 1.13 -8.59
N ALA A 117 0.45 -0.12 -8.18
CA ALA A 117 1.59 -0.46 -7.33
C ALA A 117 2.92 0.02 -7.93
N PHE A 118 3.04 0.03 -9.26
CA PHE A 118 4.28 0.37 -9.95
C PHE A 118 4.40 1.88 -10.25
N SER A 119 3.54 2.71 -9.67
CA SER A 119 3.56 4.17 -9.89
C SER A 119 4.57 4.91 -9.00
N SER A 120 4.89 4.37 -7.83
CA SER A 120 5.99 4.82 -6.97
C SER A 120 6.36 3.71 -5.97
N PRO A 121 7.57 3.73 -5.38
CA PRO A 121 7.94 2.78 -4.33
C PRO A 121 7.00 2.77 -3.12
N ALA A 122 6.49 3.94 -2.71
CA ALA A 122 5.52 4.04 -1.63
C ALA A 122 4.20 3.32 -1.98
N GLU A 123 3.70 3.51 -3.20
CA GLU A 123 2.51 2.81 -3.69
C GLU A 123 2.75 1.30 -3.83
N PHE A 124 3.96 0.90 -4.22
CA PHE A 124 4.34 -0.50 -4.28
C PHE A 124 4.21 -1.15 -2.90
N PHE A 125 4.74 -0.50 -1.86
CA PHE A 125 4.65 -0.98 -0.50
C PHE A 125 3.19 -1.03 0.00
N ALA A 126 2.41 0.03 -0.26
CA ALA A 126 1.02 0.11 0.17
C ALA A 126 0.14 -0.94 -0.50
N VAL A 127 0.20 -1.08 -1.84
CA VAL A 127 -0.56 -2.08 -2.57
C VAL A 127 -0.11 -3.51 -2.22
N SER A 128 1.19 -3.74 -2.04
CA SER A 128 1.68 -5.05 -1.59
C SER A 128 1.14 -5.41 -0.21
N SER A 129 1.03 -4.43 0.69
CA SER A 129 0.43 -4.60 2.01
C SER A 129 -1.06 -4.92 1.94
N GLU A 130 -1.82 -4.27 1.06
CA GLU A 130 -3.23 -4.60 0.81
C GLU A 130 -3.38 -6.06 0.38
N VAL A 131 -2.64 -6.48 -0.66
CA VAL A 131 -2.74 -7.84 -1.20
C VAL A 131 -2.26 -8.88 -0.17
N PHE A 132 -1.26 -8.55 0.65
CA PHE A 132 -0.77 -9.42 1.72
C PHE A 132 -1.86 -9.78 2.75
N PHE A 133 -2.74 -8.85 3.11
CA PHE A 133 -3.82 -9.15 4.05
C PHE A 133 -5.10 -9.64 3.36
N CYS A 134 -5.36 -9.18 2.13
CA CYS A 134 -6.61 -9.44 1.42
C CYS A 134 -6.58 -10.71 0.56
N ARG A 135 -5.46 -11.01 -0.10
CA ARG A 135 -5.24 -12.18 -0.98
C ARG A 135 -3.88 -12.86 -0.70
N PRO A 136 -3.60 -13.24 0.57
CA PRO A 136 -2.28 -13.70 0.98
C PRO A 136 -1.76 -14.94 0.22
N ALA A 137 -2.63 -15.90 -0.06
CA ALA A 137 -2.25 -17.13 -0.74
C ALA A 137 -1.77 -16.86 -2.17
N GLU A 138 -2.48 -15.99 -2.89
CA GLU A 138 -2.15 -15.60 -4.25
C GLU A 138 -0.85 -14.79 -4.29
N LEU A 139 -0.63 -13.90 -3.31
CA LEU A 139 0.65 -13.19 -3.19
C LEU A 139 1.81 -14.13 -2.91
N ASN A 140 1.63 -15.10 -2.00
CA ASN A 140 2.68 -16.07 -1.68
C ASN A 140 2.99 -17.00 -2.85
N GLU A 141 2.01 -17.34 -3.67
CA GLU A 141 2.21 -18.14 -4.88
C GLU A 141 2.94 -17.34 -5.98
N ALA A 142 2.47 -16.14 -6.27
CA ALA A 142 3.01 -15.32 -7.36
C ALA A 142 4.36 -14.65 -7.01
N LYS A 143 4.52 -14.18 -5.77
CA LYS A 143 5.67 -13.41 -5.28
C LYS A 143 6.10 -13.88 -3.88
N PRO A 144 6.63 -15.12 -3.74
CA PRO A 144 6.96 -15.71 -2.44
C PRO A 144 8.01 -14.93 -1.65
N VAL A 145 8.97 -14.30 -2.34
CA VAL A 145 10.04 -13.50 -1.69
C VAL A 145 9.46 -12.23 -1.09
N LEU A 146 8.60 -11.51 -1.84
CA LEU A 146 7.86 -10.35 -1.34
C LEU A 146 6.94 -10.73 -0.17
N TYR A 147 6.20 -11.84 -0.29
CA TYR A 147 5.34 -12.34 0.79
C TYR A 147 6.13 -12.62 2.08
N ALA A 148 7.29 -13.27 1.96
CA ALA A 148 8.15 -13.57 3.10
C ALA A 148 8.66 -12.29 3.78
N ALA A 149 9.05 -11.28 3.01
CA ALA A 149 9.50 -9.99 3.53
C ALA A 149 8.36 -9.25 4.28
N LEU A 150 7.14 -9.25 3.74
CA LEU A 150 5.96 -8.67 4.39
C LEU A 150 5.54 -9.44 5.64
N ARG A 151 5.66 -10.78 5.64
CA ARG A 151 5.43 -11.62 6.82
C ARG A 151 6.40 -11.27 7.95
N GLU A 152 7.67 -11.06 7.62
CA GLU A 152 8.67 -10.61 8.59
C GLU A 152 8.37 -9.19 9.10
N LEU A 153 7.99 -8.28 8.19
CA LEU A 153 7.63 -6.90 8.52
C LEU A 153 6.47 -6.81 9.51
N TYR A 154 5.36 -7.49 9.19
CA TYR A 154 4.12 -7.45 9.96
C TYR A 154 4.08 -8.45 11.12
N ALA A 155 5.06 -9.35 11.21
CA ALA A 155 5.10 -10.48 12.14
C ALA A 155 3.80 -11.33 12.13
N GLN A 156 3.18 -11.47 10.95
CA GLN A 156 1.89 -12.14 10.75
C GLN A 156 1.95 -13.02 9.50
N ASP A 157 1.21 -14.12 9.47
CA ASP A 157 1.13 -15.02 8.30
C ASP A 157 -0.34 -15.20 7.87
N PRO A 158 -0.93 -14.22 7.13
CA PRO A 158 -2.34 -14.26 6.77
C PRO A 158 -2.73 -15.44 5.86
N ALA A 159 -1.78 -16.00 5.09
CA ALA A 159 -2.03 -17.23 4.30
C ALA A 159 -2.36 -18.44 5.19
N ARG A 160 -2.01 -18.41 6.48
CA ARG A 160 -2.32 -19.47 7.45
C ARG A 160 -3.57 -19.18 8.27
N TRP A 161 -4.18 -18.01 8.13
CA TRP A 161 -5.42 -17.71 8.85
C TRP A 161 -6.52 -18.63 8.34
N ARG A 162 -7.19 -19.31 9.26
CA ARG A 162 -8.36 -20.12 8.90
C ARG A 162 -9.44 -19.15 8.42
N PRO A 163 -10.14 -19.43 7.30
CA PRO A 163 -11.30 -18.64 6.94
C PRO A 163 -12.26 -18.64 8.13
N ALA A 164 -12.78 -17.46 8.47
CA ALA A 164 -13.77 -17.34 9.52
C ALA A 164 -14.91 -18.32 9.18
N SER A 165 -15.19 -19.23 10.11
CA SER A 165 -16.32 -20.14 9.97
C SER A 165 -17.56 -19.27 9.91
N VAL A 166 -18.20 -19.18 8.74
CA VAL A 166 -19.50 -18.53 8.62
C VAL A 166 -20.49 -19.45 9.33
N GLY A 167 -20.84 -19.10 10.56
CA GLY A 167 -21.91 -19.69 11.35
C GLY A 167 -23.21 -18.91 11.17
#